data_AF-A0A9D7Y867-F1
#
_entry.id   AF-A0A9D7Y867-F1
#
_cell.length_a   1.000
_cell.length_b   1.000
_cell.length_c   1.000
_cell.angle_alpha   90.00
_cell.angle_beta   90.00
_cell.angle_gamma   90.00
#
_symmetry.space_group_name_H-M   'P 1'
#
loop_
_entity.id
_entity.type
_entity.pdbx_description
1 polymer ?
#
loop_
_entity_poly.entity_id
_entity_poly.type
_entity_poly.pdbx_seq_one_letter_code
_entity_poly.pdbx_strand_id
1 'polypeptide(L)'
;MKKKLIPMVLLFAIFFTVSFSATAQIYVKIRPTIQITPRPAQPSPSHVWIDEDWEQNDGTYRYSGGRCVVPPRSGYYRKPGHWQKTRRGNRWIQGRWSKPARHHRY
;
A
#
# COMPACT_ATOMS: atom_id res chain seq x y z
N MET A 1 -11.31 37.06 -35.83
CA MET A 1 -11.69 36.09 -34.77
C MET A 1 -10.52 35.54 -33.93
N LYS A 2 -9.25 35.93 -34.17
CA LYS A 2 -8.05 35.37 -33.49
C LYS A 2 -7.73 36.01 -32.11
N LYS A 3 -8.24 37.22 -31.84
CA LYS A 3 -7.94 38.01 -30.63
C LYS A 3 -8.61 37.46 -29.34
N LYS A 4 -9.68 36.66 -29.48
CA LYS A 4 -10.38 36.01 -28.36
C LYS A 4 -9.86 34.59 -28.08
N LEU A 5 -8.99 34.04 -28.94
CA LEU A 5 -8.42 32.70 -28.77
C LEU A 5 -7.39 32.68 -27.62
N ILE A 6 -6.58 33.73 -27.51
CA ILE A 6 -5.53 33.85 -26.49
C ILE A 6 -6.12 33.84 -25.05
N PRO A 7 -7.12 34.68 -24.70
CA PRO A 7 -7.70 34.62 -23.36
C PRO A 7 -8.45 33.32 -23.09
N MET A 8 -9.02 32.69 -24.13
CA MET A 8 -9.72 31.41 -24.00
C MET A 8 -8.76 30.23 -23.77
N VAL A 9 -7.60 30.23 -24.42
CA VAL A 9 -6.52 29.26 -24.19
C VAL A 9 -5.92 29.44 -22.79
N LEU A 10 -5.75 30.69 -22.34
CA LEU A 10 -5.30 30.99 -20.97
C LEU A 10 -6.30 30.49 -19.92
N LEU A 11 -7.61 30.70 -20.14
CA LEU A 11 -8.67 30.18 -19.27
C LEU A 11 -8.67 28.64 -19.23
N PHE A 12 -8.47 28.00 -20.38
CA PHE A 12 -8.42 26.53 -20.47
C PHE A 12 -7.18 25.94 -19.79
N ALA A 13 -6.03 26.61 -19.90
CA ALA A 13 -4.79 26.19 -19.25
C ALA A 13 -4.88 26.27 -17.71
N ILE A 14 -5.54 27.29 -17.17
CA ILE A 14 -5.78 27.42 -15.73
C ILE A 14 -6.70 26.30 -15.23
N PHE A 15 -7.77 25.99 -15.98
CA PHE A 15 -8.70 24.92 -15.62
C PHE A 15 -8.05 23.53 -15.60
N PHE A 16 -7.02 23.30 -16.43
CA PHE A 16 -6.33 22.01 -16.53
C PHE A 16 -5.32 21.74 -15.40
N THR A 17 -4.98 22.74 -14.56
CA THR A 17 -3.92 22.59 -13.54
C THR A 17 -4.36 21.99 -12.20
N VAL A 18 -5.65 21.75 -11.97
CA VAL A 18 -6.16 21.40 -10.62
C VAL A 18 -6.27 19.90 -10.34
N SER A 19 -5.76 19.02 -11.21
CA SER A 19 -5.76 17.57 -10.95
C SER A 19 -4.59 17.14 -10.05
N PHE A 20 -4.51 17.70 -8.84
CA PHE A 20 -3.67 17.13 -7.78
C PHE A 20 -4.50 16.11 -6.99
N SER A 21 -4.27 14.82 -7.24
CA SER A 21 -4.77 13.76 -6.36
C SER A 21 -4.12 13.90 -4.98
N ALA A 22 -4.85 14.47 -4.02
CA ALA A 22 -4.44 14.49 -2.62
C ALA A 22 -4.55 13.08 -2.03
N THR A 23 -3.43 12.37 -1.90
CA THR A 23 -3.38 11.12 -1.15
C THR A 23 -3.29 11.43 0.35
N ALA A 24 -4.43 11.47 1.03
CA ALA A 24 -4.47 11.63 2.49
C ALA A 24 -3.90 10.37 3.16
N GLN A 25 -2.83 10.51 3.95
CA GLN A 25 -2.28 9.40 4.74
C GLN A 25 -3.10 9.23 6.03
N ILE A 26 -3.61 8.02 6.29
CA ILE A 26 -4.43 7.71 7.46
C ILE A 26 -3.54 7.35 8.67
N TYR A 27 -3.84 7.97 9.81
CA TYR A 27 -3.17 7.75 11.09
C TYR A 27 -4.18 7.29 12.14
N VAL A 28 -3.87 6.23 12.87
CA VAL A 28 -4.67 5.75 14.01
C VAL A 28 -3.93 6.00 15.33
N LYS A 29 -4.65 6.55 16.32
CA LYS A 29 -4.09 6.78 17.66
C LYS A 29 -3.92 5.47 18.43
N ILE A 30 -4.94 4.61 18.38
CA ILE A 30 -4.97 3.30 19.05
C ILE A 30 -4.88 2.22 17.96
N ARG A 31 -4.01 1.22 18.17
CA ARG A 31 -3.91 0.07 17.26
C ARG A 31 -5.13 -0.84 17.47
N PRO A 32 -5.81 -1.28 16.41
CA PRO A 32 -6.89 -2.24 16.59
C PRO A 32 -6.32 -3.60 17.02
N THR A 33 -6.99 -4.27 17.96
CA THR A 33 -6.57 -5.59 18.45
C THR A 33 -6.86 -6.65 17.39
N ILE A 34 -5.88 -7.51 17.09
CA ILE A 34 -6.04 -8.66 16.19
C ILE A 34 -6.23 -9.95 16.99
N GLN A 35 -7.13 -10.81 16.52
CA GLN A 35 -7.20 -12.20 16.95
C GLN A 35 -6.42 -13.03 15.93
N ILE A 36 -5.30 -13.60 16.35
CA ILE A 36 -4.49 -14.48 15.50
C ILE A 36 -5.19 -15.84 15.45
N THR A 37 -5.92 -16.11 14.37
CA THR A 37 -6.52 -17.42 14.11
C THR A 37 -5.42 -18.45 13.82
N PRO A 38 -5.57 -19.73 14.23
CA PRO A 38 -4.62 -20.79 13.86
C PRO A 38 -4.42 -20.87 12.35
N ARG A 39 -3.14 -20.94 11.95
CA ARG A 39 -2.71 -21.02 10.55
C ARG A 39 -3.13 -22.37 9.96
N PRO A 40 -4.00 -22.42 8.93
CA PRO A 40 -4.26 -23.65 8.19
C PRO A 40 -2.98 -24.12 7.49
N ALA A 41 -2.88 -25.43 7.24
CA ALA A 41 -1.77 -25.99 6.47
C ALA A 41 -1.63 -25.25 5.14
N GLN A 42 -0.40 -24.85 4.79
CA GLN A 42 -0.18 -24.11 3.54
C GLN A 42 -0.51 -25.01 2.35
N PRO A 43 -1.29 -24.53 1.36
CA PRO A 43 -1.67 -25.35 0.21
C PRO A 43 -0.49 -25.83 -0.64
N SER A 44 0.61 -25.06 -0.66
CA SER A 44 1.86 -25.45 -1.30
C SER A 44 3.05 -24.70 -0.68
N PRO A 45 4.30 -25.17 -0.88
CA PRO A 45 5.51 -24.49 -0.44
C PRO A 45 5.73 -23.10 -1.08
N SER A 46 5.05 -22.82 -2.20
CA SER A 46 5.14 -21.53 -2.88
C SER A 46 4.21 -20.48 -2.29
N HIS A 47 3.21 -20.86 -1.49
CA HIS A 47 2.35 -19.90 -0.82
C HIS A 47 3.07 -19.26 0.36
N VAL A 48 2.92 -17.95 0.49
CA VAL A 48 3.42 -17.18 1.63
C VAL A 48 2.23 -16.80 2.50
N TRP A 49 2.31 -17.15 3.77
CA TRP A 49 1.31 -16.73 4.76
C TRP A 49 1.54 -15.26 5.14
N ILE A 50 0.46 -14.47 5.11
CA ILE A 50 0.46 -13.11 5.61
C ILE A 50 -0.23 -13.11 6.97
N ASP A 51 0.56 -13.00 8.04
CA ASP A 51 0.04 -12.95 9.41
C ASP A 51 -0.74 -11.65 9.66
N GLU A 52 -0.12 -10.50 9.44
CA GLU A 52 -0.72 -9.20 9.68
C GLU A 52 -0.65 -8.35 8.40
N ASP A 53 -1.81 -7.85 7.96
CA ASP A 53 -1.93 -6.84 6.92
C ASP A 53 -3.14 -5.97 7.21
N TRP A 54 -3.09 -4.72 6.75
CA TRP A 54 -4.15 -3.74 6.97
C TRP A 54 -4.40 -2.92 5.71
N GLU A 55 -5.67 -2.75 5.42
CA GLU A 55 -6.16 -1.92 4.32
C GLU A 55 -6.78 -0.64 4.87
N GLN A 56 -6.57 0.46 4.16
CA GLN A 56 -7.23 1.72 4.47
C GLN A 56 -8.71 1.62 4.09
N ASN A 57 -9.60 1.91 5.04
CA ASN A 57 -11.04 1.88 4.84
C ASN A 57 -11.67 3.10 5.54
N ASP A 58 -12.17 4.06 4.78
CA ASP A 58 -12.92 5.23 5.28
C ASP A 58 -12.26 5.96 6.47
N GLY A 59 -10.96 6.27 6.38
CA GLY A 59 -10.25 6.96 7.46
C GLY A 59 -9.79 6.05 8.61
N THR A 60 -9.99 4.73 8.50
CA THR A 60 -9.56 3.72 9.47
C THR A 60 -8.73 2.62 8.80
N TYR A 61 -8.23 1.67 9.60
CA TYR A 61 -7.57 0.46 9.10
C TYR A 61 -8.46 -0.76 9.35
N ARG A 62 -8.70 -1.52 8.29
CA ARG A 62 -9.39 -2.81 8.33
C ARG A 62 -8.36 -3.92 8.24
N TYR A 63 -8.44 -4.89 9.14
CA TYR A 63 -7.56 -6.05 9.11
C TYR A 63 -7.79 -6.87 7.83
N SER A 64 -6.71 -7.18 7.11
CA SER A 64 -6.72 -7.97 5.87
C SER A 64 -5.68 -9.10 5.88
N GLY A 65 -5.09 -9.37 7.05
CA GLY A 65 -4.19 -10.52 7.28
C GLY A 65 -4.93 -11.86 7.37
N GLY A 66 -4.19 -12.91 7.74
CA GLY A 66 -4.73 -14.27 7.88
C GLY A 66 -4.96 -15.01 6.56
N ARG A 67 -4.15 -14.73 5.54
CA ARG A 67 -4.32 -15.31 4.19
C ARG A 67 -3.03 -15.87 3.61
N CYS A 68 -3.15 -16.94 2.82
CA CYS A 68 -2.09 -17.44 1.94
C CYS A 68 -2.12 -16.67 0.62
N VAL A 69 -0.96 -16.20 0.14
CA VAL A 69 -0.82 -15.55 -1.17
C VAL A 69 0.29 -16.18 -2.00
N VAL A 70 0.14 -16.15 -3.32
CA VAL A 70 1.16 -16.61 -4.26
C VAL A 70 2.10 -15.44 -4.61
N PRO A 71 3.42 -15.63 -4.60
CA PRO A 71 4.37 -14.62 -5.03
C PRO A 71 4.17 -14.29 -6.52
N PRO A 72 4.36 -13.03 -6.93
CA PRO A 72 4.18 -12.62 -8.32
C PRO A 72 5.20 -13.26 -9.27
N ARG A 73 6.36 -13.71 -8.76
CA ARG A 73 7.40 -14.42 -9.50
C ARG A 73 8.11 -15.41 -8.59
N SER A 74 8.63 -16.49 -9.18
CA SER A 74 9.46 -17.45 -8.45
C SER A 74 10.67 -16.78 -7.79
N GLY A 75 10.99 -17.21 -6.57
CA GLY A 75 12.10 -16.69 -5.76
C GLY A 75 11.84 -15.35 -5.06
N TYR A 76 10.70 -14.69 -5.28
CA TYR A 76 10.33 -13.49 -4.54
C TYR A 76 9.89 -13.86 -3.12
N TYR A 77 10.32 -13.05 -2.15
CA TYR A 77 9.89 -13.19 -0.76
C TYR A 77 9.08 -11.97 -0.33
N ARG A 78 8.12 -12.18 0.57
CA ARG A 78 7.30 -11.11 1.13
C ARG A 78 8.02 -10.53 2.35
N LYS A 79 8.23 -9.22 2.37
CA LYS A 79 8.59 -8.49 3.59
C LYS A 79 7.29 -8.16 4.33
N PRO A 80 7.12 -8.57 5.59
CA PRO A 80 5.91 -8.28 6.35
C PRO A 80 5.70 -6.77 6.48
N GLY A 81 4.44 -6.37 6.53
CA GLY A 81 4.08 -5.00 6.89
C GLY A 81 4.34 -4.74 8.37
N HIS A 82 4.33 -3.47 8.77
CA HIS A 82 4.48 -3.12 10.18
C HIS A 82 3.84 -1.78 10.51
N TRP A 83 3.44 -1.62 11.76
CA TRP A 83 3.03 -0.34 12.30
C TRP A 83 4.22 0.58 12.51
N GLN A 84 4.17 1.76 11.90
CA GLN A 84 5.14 2.81 12.13
C GLN A 84 4.54 3.91 13.01
N LYS A 85 5.20 4.21 14.12
CA LYS A 85 4.84 5.32 15.00
C LYS A 85 5.30 6.65 14.40
N THR A 86 4.42 7.64 14.39
CA THR A 86 4.69 9.01 13.93
C THR A 86 4.16 10.02 14.94
N ARG A 87 4.49 11.31 14.76
CA ARG A 87 3.98 12.39 15.62
C ARG A 87 2.44 12.50 15.61
N ARG A 88 1.78 12.08 14.52
CA ARG A 88 0.32 12.17 14.34
C ARG A 88 -0.43 10.91 14.77
N GLY A 89 0.28 9.83 15.12
CA GLY A 89 -0.29 8.53 15.45
C GLY A 89 0.48 7.39 14.79
N ASN A 90 -0.12 6.20 14.75
CA ASN A 90 0.41 5.03 14.07
C ASN A 90 -0.11 4.96 12.64
N ARG A 91 0.76 4.60 11.69
CA ARG A 91 0.37 4.28 10.32
C ARG A 91 0.80 2.86 9.98
N TRP A 92 0.02 2.16 9.17
CA TRP A 92 0.43 0.85 8.65
C TRP A 92 1.35 1.05 7.45
N ILE A 93 2.52 0.41 7.47
CA ILE A 93 3.37 0.25 6.30
C ILE A 93 3.08 -1.12 5.71
N GLN A 94 2.42 -1.13 4.55
CA GLN A 94 2.08 -2.36 3.86
C GLN A 94 3.34 -3.19 3.57
N GLY A 95 3.19 -4.51 3.71
CA GLY A 95 4.22 -5.44 3.29
C GLY A 95 4.51 -5.28 1.80
N ARG A 96 5.70 -5.68 1.36
CA ARG A 96 6.07 -5.62 -0.05
C ARG A 96 6.78 -6.88 -0.51
N TRP A 97 6.60 -7.22 -1.77
CA TRP A 97 7.40 -8.27 -2.40
C TRP A 97 8.81 -7.74 -2.69
N SER A 98 9.80 -8.58 -2.44
CA SER A 98 11.19 -8.25 -2.71
C SER A 98 11.82 -9.34 -3.57
N LYS A 99 12.62 -8.90 -4.54
CA LYS A 99 13.48 -9.79 -5.31
C LYS A 99 14.51 -10.44 -4.38
N PRO A 100 14.89 -11.70 -4.63
CA PRO A 100 16.04 -12.31 -3.96
C PRO A 100 17.30 -11.51 -4.28
N ALA A 101 18.23 -11.44 -3.34
CA ALA A 101 19.53 -10.84 -3.62
C ALA A 101 20.22 -11.64 -4.73
N ARG A 102 20.66 -10.98 -5.80
CA ARG A 102 21.55 -11.61 -6.78
C ARG A 102 22.92 -11.65 -6.16
N HIS A 103 23.36 -12.82 -5.70
CA HIS A 103 24.78 -13.03 -5.42
C HIS A 103 25.51 -13.03 -6.76
N HIS A 104 26.10 -11.90 -7.13
CA HIS A 104 27.17 -11.89 -8.13
C HIS A 104 28.38 -12.53 -7.44
N ARG A 105 28.62 -13.81 -7.73
CA ARG A 105 29.90 -14.45 -7.41
C ARG A 105 30.95 -13.80 -8.31
N TYR A 106 32.00 -13.25 -7.70
CA TYR A 106 33.25 -12.92 -8.38
C TYR A 106 34.09 -14.19 -8.49
#